data_AF-A0A359M4E6-F1
#
_entry.id   AF-A0A359M4E6-F1
#
_cell.length_a   1.000
_cell.length_b   1.000
_cell.length_c   1.000
_cell.angle_alpha   90.00
_cell.angle_beta   90.00
_cell.angle_gamma   90.00
#
_symmetry.space_group_name_H-M   'P 1'
#
loop_
_entity.id
_entity.type
_entity.pdbx_description
1 polymer ?
#
loop_
_entity_poly.entity_id
_entity_poly.type
_entity_poly.pdbx_seq_one_letter_code
_entity_poly.pdbx_strand_id
1 'polypeptide(L)' 'MNAALYARISTRDKGQDLDNQLHQLRRFAALQGWTPQAEYIDRESGKHSERARFQQLFEDASRRAFDVVLF' A
#
# COMPACT_ATOMS: atom_id res chain seq x y z
N MET A 1 11.30 11.28 -5.58
CA MET A 1 9.85 11.20 -5.32
C MET A 1 9.61 10.07 -4.33
N ASN A 2 8.93 10.37 -3.23
CA ASN A 2 8.62 9.42 -2.18
C ASN A 2 7.28 8.75 -2.50
N ALA A 3 7.28 7.42 -2.51
CA ALA A 3 6.10 6.62 -2.78
C ALA A 3 5.61 5.93 -1.51
N ALA A 4 4.30 5.88 -1.35
CA ALA A 4 3.60 4.99 -0.44
C ALA A 4 3.11 3.76 -1.21
N LEU A 5 3.22 2.58 -0.60
CA LEU A 5 2.66 1.34 -1.13
C LEU A 5 1.43 0.96 -0.32
N TYR A 6 0.31 0.71 -0.97
CA TYR A 6 -0.90 0.21 -0.35
C TYR A 6 -1.21 -1.19 -0.88
N ALA A 7 -1.42 -2.16 0.00
CA ALA A 7 -1.80 -3.52 -0.40
C ALA A 7 -2.91 -4.06 0.51
N ARG A 8 -3.79 -4.90 -0.05
CA ARG A 8 -4.89 -5.49 0.70
C ARG A 8 -5.22 -6.89 0.22
N ILE A 9 -5.49 -7.78 1.16
CA ILE A 9 -6.04 -9.11 0.91
C ILE A 9 -7.33 -9.31 1.72
N SER A 10 -8.34 -9.94 1.13
CA SER A 10 -9.64 -10.16 1.79
C SER A 10 -9.68 -11.40 2.68
N THR A 11 -8.69 -12.29 2.57
CA THR A 11 -8.69 -13.60 3.25
C THR A 11 -7.28 -14.04 3.59
N ARG A 12 -7.09 -14.61 4.80
CA ARG A 12 -5.82 -15.25 5.19
C ARG A 12 -5.55 -16.58 4.46
N ASP A 13 -6.59 -17.26 3.97
CA ASP A 13 -6.49 -18.70 3.62
C ASP A 13 -6.56 -19.04 2.12
N LYS A 14 -6.62 -18.06 1.22
CA LYS A 14 -6.76 -18.29 -0.25
C LYS A 14 -5.52 -17.94 -1.08
N GLY A 15 -4.32 -18.14 -0.55
CA GLY A 15 -3.08 -17.94 -1.33
C GLY A 15 -2.92 -16.54 -1.93
N GLN A 16 -3.62 -15.53 -1.39
CA GLN A 16 -3.43 -14.15 -1.77
C GLN A 16 -2.11 -13.70 -1.15
N ASP A 17 -1.06 -13.76 -1.97
CA ASP A 17 0.30 -13.53 -1.51
C ASP A 17 0.59 -12.03 -1.53
N LEU A 18 0.32 -11.38 -0.40
CA LEU A 18 0.62 -9.97 -0.17
C LEU A 18 2.08 -9.64 -0.54
N ASP A 19 2.99 -10.58 -0.31
CA ASP A 19 4.41 -10.40 -0.59
C ASP A 19 4.67 -10.29 -2.10
N ASN A 20 3.93 -11.02 -2.94
CA ASN A 20 4.03 -10.88 -4.40
C ASN A 20 3.51 -9.52 -4.87
N GLN A 21 2.40 -9.05 -4.30
CA GLN A 21 1.85 -7.73 -4.61
C GLN A 21 2.84 -6.62 -4.24
N LEU A 22 3.33 -6.62 -3.00
CA LEU A 22 4.31 -5.63 -2.52
C LEU A 22 5.61 -5.71 -3.31
N HIS A 23 6.07 -6.91 -3.68
CA HIS A 23 7.26 -7.07 -4.51
C HIS A 23 7.10 -6.38 -5.87
N GLN A 24 5.96 -6.54 -6.54
CA GLN A 24 5.69 -5.88 -7.82
C GLN A 24 5.64 -4.35 -7.67
N LEU A 25 5.01 -3.84 -6.62
CA LEU A 25 4.94 -2.40 -6.36
C LEU A 25 6.33 -1.81 -6.05
N ARG A 26 7.15 -2.50 -5.25
CA ARG A 26 8.54 -2.10 -4.99
C ARG A 26 9.38 -2.09 -6.26
N ARG A 27 9.25 -3.13 -7.11
CA ARG A 27 9.93 -3.17 -8.41
C ARG A 27 9.49 -2.02 -9.32
N PHE A 28 8.20 -1.73 -9.37
CA PHE A 28 7.69 -0.60 -10.13
C PHE A 28 8.26 0.73 -9.63
N ALA A 29 8.21 0.98 -8.31
CA ALA A 29 8.80 2.17 -7.70
C ALA A 29 10.29 2.32 -8.05
N ALA A 30 11.05 1.22 -7.95
CA ALA A 30 12.47 1.22 -8.31
C ALA A 30 12.71 1.57 -9.79
N LEU A 31 11.90 1.02 -10.71
CA LEU A 31 11.98 1.33 -12.15
C LEU A 31 11.66 2.80 -12.46
N GLN A 32 10.81 3.44 -11.64
CA GLN A 32 10.51 4.87 -11.75
C GLN A 32 11.53 5.77 -11.05
N GLY A 33 12.53 5.20 -10.36
CA GLY A 33 13.45 5.97 -9.51
C GLY A 33 12.78 6.57 -8.26
N TRP A 34 11.67 5.98 -7.81
CA TRP A 34 10.93 6.42 -6.63
C TRP A 34 11.39 5.66 -5.39
N THR A 35 11.34 6.33 -4.24
CA THR A 35 11.72 5.74 -2.95
C THR A 35 10.47 5.31 -2.19
N PRO A 36 10.20 4.00 -2.02
CA PRO A 36 9.09 3.54 -1.19
C PRO A 36 9.42 3.81 0.29
N GLN A 37 8.70 4.75 0.92
CA GLN A 37 8.95 5.19 2.30
C GLN A 37 7.92 4.64 3.32
N ALA A 38 6.77 4.18 2.84
CA ALA A 38 5.71 3.67 3.70
C ALA A 38 4.96 2.52 3.01
N GLU A 39 4.54 1.53 3.80
CA GLU A 39 3.73 0.40 3.36
C GLU A 39 2.51 0.24 4.26
N TYR A 40 1.34 0.27 3.63
CA TYR A 40 0.03 0.23 4.27
C TYR A 40 -0.67 -1.06 3.86
N ILE A 41 -0.83 -1.98 4.81
CA ILE A 41 -1.25 -3.36 4.54
C ILE A 41 -2.52 -3.67 5.33
N ASP A 42 -3.63 -3.91 4.65
CA ASP A 42 -4.87 -4.37 5.28
C ASP A 42 -5.16 -5.84 4.97
N ARG A 43 -5.60 -6.59 5.99
CA ARG A 43 -6.01 -8.00 5.86
C ARG A 43 -7.51 -8.15 6.06
N GLU A 44 -8.28 -7.33 5.34
CA GLU A 44 -9.72 -7.19 5.50
C GLU A 44 -10.41 -7.03 4.15
N SER A 45 -11.73 -7.26 4.11
CA SER A 45 -12.53 -7.04 2.91
C SER A 45 -12.48 -5.58 2.46
N GLY A 46 -12.48 -5.33 1.16
CA GLY A 46 -12.51 -3.97 0.59
C GLY A 46 -13.89 -3.32 0.61
N LYS A 47 -14.87 -3.92 1.31
CA LYS A 47 -16.26 -3.46 1.31
C LYS A 47 -16.43 -2.12 2.02
N HIS A 48 -15.57 -1.84 3.00
CA HIS A 48 -15.60 -0.63 3.81
C HIS A 48 -14.28 0.14 3.71
N SER A 49 -14.35 1.46 3.82
CA SER A 49 -13.17 2.34 3.84
C SER A 49 -12.51 2.42 5.21
N GLU A 50 -13.16 2.00 6.30
CA GLU A 50 -12.70 2.15 7.69
C GLU A 50 -11.49 1.26 8.07
N ARG A 51 -10.88 0.60 7.10
CA ARG A 51 -9.68 -0.22 7.28
C ARG A 51 -8.53 0.62 7.84
N ALA A 52 -7.89 0.13 8.90
CA ALA A 52 -6.94 0.90 9.68
C ALA A 52 -5.77 1.45 8.85
N ARG A 53 -5.14 0.64 7.98
CA ARG A 53 -4.00 1.13 7.17
C ARG A 53 -4.44 2.01 6.03
N PHE A 54 -5.64 1.79 5.49
CA PHE A 54 -6.23 2.67 4.49
C PHE A 54 -6.56 4.06 5.06
N GLN A 55 -7.06 4.14 6.29
CA GLN A 55 -7.26 5.42 6.97
C GLN A 55 -5.93 6.13 7.25
N GLN A 56 -4.93 5.39 7.76
CA GLN A 56 -3.59 5.94 7.99
C GLN A 56 -2.95 6.49 6.70
N LEU A 57 -3.13 5.82 5.56
CA LEU A 57 -2.67 6.29 4.26
C LEU A 57 -3.21 7.71 3.95
N PHE A 58 -4.50 7.95 4.19
CA PHE A 58 -5.10 9.27 3.96
C PHE A 58 -4.61 10.32 4.94
N GLU A 59 -4.41 9.96 6.20
CA GLU A 59 -3.82 10.86 7.18
C GLU A 59 -2.40 11.28 6.78
N ASP A 60 -1.55 10.32 6.37
CA ASP A 60 -0.19 10.59 5.93
C ASP A 60 -0.16 11.37 4.59
N ALA A 61 -1.11 11.09 3.69
CA ALA A 61 -1.31 11.90 2.49
C ALA A 61 -1.68 13.35 2.82
N SER A 62 -2.56 13.57 3.81
CA SER A 62 -2.97 14.92 4.24
C SER A 62 -1.80 15.74 4.80
N ARG A 63 -0.82 15.04 5.39
CA ARG A 63 0.43 15.61 5.92
C ARG A 63 1.52 15.77 4.85
N ARG A 64 1.25 15.41 3.58
CA ARG A 64 2.24 15.37 2.49
C ARG A 64 3.46 14.50 2.82
N ALA A 65 3.26 13.38 3.53
CA ALA A 65 4.34 12.47 3.90
C ALA A 65 4.97 11.74 2.70
N PHE A 66 4.27 11.68 1.56
CA PHE A 66 4.73 11.11 0.30
C PHE A 66 4.10 11.86 -0.88
N ASP A 67 4.66 11.67 -2.07
CA ASP A 67 4.23 12.34 -3.30
C ASP A 67 3.19 11.53 -4.09
N VAL A 68 3.25 10.20 -3.99
CA VAL A 68 2.44 9.26 -4.79
C VAL A 68 2.09 8.00 -4.02
N VAL A 69 0.94 7.39 -4.33
CA VAL A 69 0.52 6.08 -3.82
C VAL A 69 0.52 5.06 -4.96
N LEU A 70 1.06 3.88 -4.69
CA LEU A 70 1.00 2.68 -5.54
C LEU A 70 0.10 1.63 -4.87
N PHE A 71 -0.80 0.97 -5.61
CA PHE A 71 -1.76 0.00 -5.09
C PHE A 71 -2.06 -1.14 -6.06
#